data_AF-A0A9P1MEM3-F1
#
_entry.id   AF-A0A9P1MEM3-F1
#
_cell.length_a   1.000
_cell.length_b   1.000
_cell.length_c   1.000
_cell.angle_alpha   90.00
_cell.angle_beta   90.00
_cell.angle_gamma   90.00
#
_symmetry.space_group_name_H-M   'P 1'
#
loop_
_entity.id
_entity.type
_entity.pdbx_description
1 polymer ?
#
loop_
_entity_poly.entity_id
_entity_poly.type
_entity_poly.pdbx_seq_one_letter_code
_entity_poly.pdbx_strand_id
1 'polypeptide(L)'
;AKNEVEEMNMTCLKKLNERFRVPETIRCALESYGYLNILEDVDENNIYCQLCFIDKNPVECVIQLMCLQAYDAETLQAVPNVINDDDRLPSIEHYSCKNCATLAKLYHRCFHMKFYLLRTCEDKLETIGTEHPHNTPDKIVDIAKRRRQWQSQIQNEYCNIWKKVDAISVK
;
A
#
# COMPACT_ATOMS: atom_id res chain seq x y z
N ALA A 1 13.33 -5.40 -19.48
CA ALA A 1 12.26 -6.41 -19.61
C ALA A 1 11.52 -6.45 -18.28
N LYS A 2 10.19 -6.29 -18.28
CA LYS A 2 9.42 -6.43 -17.05
C LYS A 2 9.45 -7.89 -16.62
N ASN A 3 9.64 -8.17 -15.34
CA ASN A 3 9.61 -9.54 -14.84
C ASN A 3 8.14 -9.99 -14.62
N GLU A 4 7.90 -11.29 -14.57
CA GLU A 4 6.56 -11.88 -14.44
C GLU A 4 5.75 -11.31 -13.27
N VAL A 5 6.42 -10.98 -12.15
CA VAL A 5 5.82 -10.35 -10.97
C VAL A 5 5.30 -8.96 -11.27
N GLU A 6 6.06 -8.14 -11.99
CA GLU A 6 5.64 -6.81 -12.42
C GLU A 6 4.47 -6.88 -13.41
N GLU A 7 4.48 -7.85 -14.34
CA GLU A 7 3.38 -8.05 -15.29
C GLU A 7 2.08 -8.45 -14.59
N MET A 8 2.17 -9.38 -13.63
CA MET A 8 1.03 -9.80 -12.82
C MET A 8 0.47 -8.65 -11.98
N ASN A 9 1.34 -7.89 -11.33
CA ASN A 9 0.94 -6.75 -10.52
C ASN A 9 0.29 -5.63 -11.36
N MET A 10 0.84 -5.35 -12.55
CA MET A 10 0.25 -4.40 -13.50
C MET A 10 -1.13 -4.86 -13.98
N THR A 11 -1.31 -6.15 -14.23
CA THR A 11 -2.61 -6.73 -14.59
C THR A 11 -3.63 -6.55 -13.47
N CYS A 12 -3.21 -6.78 -12.21
CA CYS A 12 -4.06 -6.55 -11.05
C CYS A 12 -4.42 -5.07 -10.86
N LEU A 13 -3.45 -4.16 -11.01
CA LEU A 13 -3.70 -2.72 -10.98
C LEU A 13 -4.71 -2.28 -12.04
N LYS A 14 -4.60 -2.81 -13.26
CA LYS A 14 -5.57 -2.52 -14.32
C LYS A 14 -6.98 -2.95 -13.94
N LYS A 15 -7.16 -4.18 -13.45
CA LYS A 15 -8.45 -4.68 -12.95
C LYS A 15 -8.99 -3.82 -11.79
N LEU A 16 -8.12 -3.40 -10.88
CA LEU A 16 -8.52 -2.52 -9.77
C LEU A 16 -8.93 -1.14 -10.28
N ASN A 17 -8.23 -0.55 -11.24
CA ASN A 17 -8.61 0.75 -11.82
C ASN A 17 -9.97 0.73 -12.53
N GLU A 18 -10.32 -0.39 -13.16
CA GLU A 18 -11.64 -0.55 -13.80
C GLU A 18 -12.79 -0.60 -12.77
N ARG A 19 -12.51 -1.11 -11.56
CA ARG A 19 -13.51 -1.43 -10.52
C ARG A 19 -13.59 -0.41 -9.39
N PHE A 20 -12.45 0.10 -8.97
CA PHE A 20 -12.33 1.04 -7.86
C PHE A 20 -12.40 2.46 -8.41
N ARG A 21 -13.62 2.92 -8.72
CA ARG A 21 -13.88 4.31 -9.12
C ARG A 21 -14.06 5.15 -7.87
N VAL A 22 -13.11 6.04 -7.61
CA VAL A 22 -13.12 6.98 -6.49
C VAL A 22 -12.86 8.40 -6.99
N PRO A 23 -13.16 9.43 -6.19
CA PRO A 23 -12.78 10.80 -6.52
C PRO A 23 -11.27 10.92 -6.76
N GLU A 24 -10.88 11.79 -7.69
CA GLU A 24 -9.47 11.99 -8.07
C GLU A 24 -8.61 12.43 -6.87
N THR A 25 -9.18 13.20 -5.96
CA THR A 25 -8.51 13.63 -4.72
C THR A 25 -8.12 12.43 -3.85
N ILE A 26 -8.98 11.42 -3.74
CA ILE A 26 -8.69 10.18 -3.02
C ILE A 26 -7.65 9.34 -3.77
N ARG A 27 -7.75 9.28 -5.12
CA ARG A 27 -6.75 8.58 -5.93
C ARG A 27 -5.36 9.14 -5.71
N CYS A 28 -5.22 10.46 -5.89
CA CYS A 28 -3.98 11.19 -5.67
C CYS A 28 -3.43 10.94 -4.26
N ALA A 29 -4.29 10.94 -3.23
CA ALA A 29 -3.89 10.63 -1.87
C ALA A 29 -3.36 9.18 -1.74
N LEU A 30 -4.06 8.20 -2.27
CA LEU A 30 -3.62 6.80 -2.23
C LEU A 30 -2.28 6.56 -2.92
N GLU A 31 -1.92 7.37 -3.92
CA GLU A 31 -0.65 7.26 -4.65
C GLU A 31 0.48 8.10 -4.00
N SER A 32 0.14 9.11 -3.19
CA SER A 32 1.11 10.04 -2.60
C SER A 32 1.60 9.61 -1.21
N TYR A 33 0.77 8.90 -0.46
CA TYR A 33 1.10 8.48 0.90
C TYR A 33 1.61 7.04 0.90
N GLY A 34 2.82 6.81 1.40
CA GLY A 34 3.48 5.51 1.32
C GLY A 34 2.87 4.43 2.23
N TYR A 35 2.02 4.81 3.18
CA TYR A 35 1.41 3.89 4.13
C TYR A 35 -0.10 4.07 4.24
N LEU A 36 -0.82 2.95 4.31
CA LEU A 36 -2.27 2.90 4.47
C LEU A 36 -2.64 1.96 5.62
N ASN A 37 -3.38 2.48 6.60
CA ASN A 37 -4.04 1.70 7.64
C ASN A 37 -5.56 1.76 7.49
N ILE A 38 -6.26 0.73 7.98
CA ILE A 38 -7.72 0.71 8.06
C ILE A 38 -8.12 0.46 9.51
N LEU A 39 -8.91 1.37 10.06
CA LEU A 39 -9.64 1.18 11.30
C LEU A 39 -11.04 0.65 10.95
N GLU A 40 -11.37 -0.54 11.43
CA GLU A 40 -12.68 -1.17 11.24
C GLU A 40 -13.62 -0.86 12.42
N ASP A 41 -14.91 -1.17 12.27
CA ASP A 41 -15.95 -1.05 13.28
C ASP A 41 -16.13 0.38 13.83
N VAL A 42 -16.04 1.35 12.92
CA VAL A 42 -16.25 2.76 13.23
C VAL A 42 -17.75 3.07 13.22
N ASP A 43 -18.31 3.42 14.37
CA ASP A 43 -19.72 3.82 14.53
C ASP A 43 -19.86 5.34 14.42
N GLU A 44 -19.90 5.82 13.18
CA GLU A 44 -20.11 7.24 12.87
C GLU A 44 -21.51 7.44 12.29
N ASN A 45 -22.46 7.73 13.17
CA ASN A 45 -23.85 7.96 12.80
C ASN A 45 -23.98 9.19 11.89
N ASN A 46 -24.71 9.04 10.78
CA ASN A 46 -24.93 10.08 9.76
C ASN A 46 -23.69 10.55 8.98
N ILE A 47 -22.58 9.80 9.03
CA ILE A 47 -21.47 9.98 8.09
C ILE A 47 -21.59 8.93 6.99
N TYR A 48 -21.33 9.35 5.76
CA TYR A 48 -21.41 8.50 4.58
C TYR A 48 -20.05 8.31 3.93
N CYS A 49 -19.88 7.17 3.27
CA CYS A 49 -18.65 6.81 2.58
C CYS A 49 -18.26 7.89 1.56
N GLN A 50 -17.03 8.41 1.70
CA GLN A 50 -16.48 9.47 0.85
C GLN A 50 -15.91 8.93 -0.48
N LEU A 51 -15.79 7.60 -0.59
CA LEU A 51 -15.12 6.93 -1.70
C LEU A 51 -16.09 6.46 -2.77
N CYS A 52 -17.27 5.97 -2.37
CA CYS A 52 -18.26 5.49 -3.33
C CYS A 52 -19.19 6.61 -3.78
N PHE A 53 -19.66 6.53 -5.02
CA PHE A 53 -20.70 7.39 -5.56
C PHE A 53 -22.12 6.94 -5.18
N ILE A 54 -22.26 6.08 -4.16
CA ILE A 54 -23.54 5.59 -3.67
C ILE A 54 -24.01 6.55 -2.59
N ASP A 55 -25.15 7.22 -2.83
CA ASP A 55 -25.73 8.15 -1.88
C ASP A 55 -26.08 7.44 -0.57
N LYS A 56 -25.74 8.09 0.55
CA LYS A 56 -26.00 7.63 1.93
C LYS A 56 -25.48 6.23 2.29
N ASN A 57 -24.46 5.73 1.59
CA ASN A 57 -23.83 4.47 1.99
C ASN A 57 -23.08 4.67 3.33
N PRO A 58 -23.42 3.94 4.40
CA PRO A 58 -22.86 4.19 5.73
C PRO A 58 -21.35 3.97 5.78
N VAL A 59 -20.71 4.70 6.68
CA VAL A 59 -19.32 4.48 7.05
C VAL A 59 -19.23 3.25 7.94
N GLU A 60 -18.21 2.43 7.68
CA GLU A 60 -17.86 1.28 8.50
C GLU A 60 -16.37 1.28 8.86
N CYS A 61 -15.56 2.05 8.13
CA CYS A 61 -14.11 2.06 8.24
C CYS A 61 -13.54 3.46 8.05
N VAL A 62 -12.43 3.75 8.74
CA VAL A 62 -11.57 4.91 8.47
C VAL A 62 -10.28 4.44 7.81
N ILE A 63 -9.98 4.99 6.63
CA ILE A 63 -8.71 4.80 5.93
C ILE A 63 -7.77 5.90 6.39
N GLN A 64 -6.67 5.53 7.04
CA GLN A 64 -5.63 6.47 7.44
C GLN A 64 -4.45 6.36 6.47
N LEU A 65 -4.10 7.48 5.84
CA LEU A 65 -2.95 7.60 4.97
C LEU A 65 -1.86 8.38 5.67
N MET A 66 -0.64 7.85 5.67
CA MET A 66 0.49 8.37 6.42
C MET A 66 1.76 8.33 5.58
N CYS A 67 2.81 9.00 6.07
CA CYS A 67 4.11 9.09 5.42
C CYS A 67 3.97 9.69 4.02
N LEU A 68 3.56 10.96 3.95
CA LEU A 68 3.59 11.74 2.73
C LEU A 68 5.04 11.86 2.25
N GLN A 69 5.42 11.03 1.29
CA GLN A 69 6.77 11.00 0.75
C GLN A 69 6.67 10.72 -0.74
N ALA A 70 6.95 11.74 -1.56
CA ALA A 70 7.17 11.51 -2.97
C ALA A 70 8.43 10.64 -3.14
N TYR A 71 8.33 9.65 -4.02
CA TYR A 71 9.47 8.83 -4.40
C TYR A 71 9.42 8.56 -5.90
N ASP A 72 10.59 8.38 -6.50
CA ASP A 72 10.69 8.04 -7.91
C ASP A 72 10.35 6.54 -8.10
N ALA A 73 9.39 6.24 -8.98
CA ALA A 73 8.84 4.89 -9.10
C ALA A 73 9.84 3.85 -9.67
N GLU A 74 10.93 4.30 -10.31
CA GLU A 74 11.95 3.43 -10.87
C GLU A 74 13.09 3.17 -9.88
N THR A 75 13.62 4.22 -9.28
CA THR A 75 14.75 4.18 -8.34
C THR A 75 14.33 3.95 -6.90
N LEU A 76 13.04 4.18 -6.57
CA LEU A 76 12.46 4.17 -5.22
C LEU A 76 13.10 5.18 -4.26
N GLN A 77 13.92 6.10 -4.78
CA GLN A 77 14.53 7.14 -3.97
C GLN A 77 13.50 8.18 -3.60
N ALA A 78 13.61 8.67 -2.37
CA ALA A 78 12.85 9.82 -1.92
C ALA A 78 13.15 11.02 -2.83
N VAL A 79 12.11 11.65 -3.36
CA VAL A 79 12.23 12.88 -4.12
C VAL A 79 11.89 14.03 -3.17
N PRO A 80 12.68 15.12 -3.14
CA PRO A 80 12.30 16.32 -2.41
C PRO A 80 10.89 16.73 -2.85
N ASN A 81 9.96 16.88 -1.92
CA ASN A 81 8.63 17.37 -2.25
C ASN A 81 8.78 18.75 -2.89
N VAL A 82 8.57 18.84 -4.21
CA VAL A 82 8.64 20.11 -4.98
C VAL A 82 7.40 20.99 -4.72
N ILE A 83 6.45 20.46 -3.95
CA ILE A 83 5.21 21.13 -3.59
C ILE A 83 5.44 21.80 -2.23
N ASN A 84 5.25 23.12 -2.16
CA ASN A 84 5.32 23.89 -0.91
C ASN A 84 4.65 23.12 0.24
N ASP A 85 5.46 22.76 1.23
CA ASP A 85 5.12 21.87 2.36
C ASP A 85 4.02 22.43 3.28
N ASP A 86 3.65 23.72 3.14
CA ASP A 86 2.82 24.41 4.13
C ASP A 86 1.35 23.93 4.19
N ASP A 87 0.81 23.28 3.14
CA ASP A 87 -0.62 22.93 3.07
C ASP A 87 -0.94 21.43 3.13
N ARG A 88 0.07 20.54 3.07
CA ARG A 88 -0.17 19.08 3.06
C ARG A 88 0.12 18.44 4.41
N LEU A 89 -0.92 17.89 5.01
CA LEU A 89 -0.81 17.20 6.30
C LEU A 89 0.06 15.93 6.18
N PRO A 90 0.88 15.59 7.19
CA PRO A 90 1.71 14.37 7.18
C PRO A 90 0.87 13.08 7.21
N SER A 91 -0.39 13.21 7.62
CA SER A 91 -1.38 12.15 7.62
C SER A 91 -2.77 12.72 7.32
N ILE A 92 -3.59 11.94 6.63
CA ILE A 92 -4.99 12.27 6.32
C ILE A 92 -5.89 11.06 6.54
N GLU A 93 -7.18 11.31 6.74
CA GLU A 93 -8.18 10.28 7.00
C GLU A 93 -9.34 10.38 6.02
N HIS A 94 -9.86 9.22 5.62
CA HIS A 94 -11.04 9.12 4.77
C HIS A 94 -12.04 8.13 5.34
N TYR A 95 -13.30 8.55 5.41
CA TYR A 95 -14.39 7.71 5.88
C TYR A 95 -14.93 6.87 4.73
N SER A 96 -15.08 5.57 4.95
CA SER A 96 -15.40 4.61 3.89
C SER A 96 -16.30 3.49 4.37
N CYS A 97 -17.07 2.91 3.44
CA CYS A 97 -17.70 1.60 3.66
C CYS A 97 -16.64 0.49 3.54
N LYS A 98 -16.96 -0.69 4.05
CA LYS A 98 -16.02 -1.82 4.10
C LYS A 98 -15.50 -2.26 2.73
N ASN A 99 -16.35 -2.18 1.70
CA ASN A 99 -15.96 -2.52 0.34
C ASN A 99 -14.95 -1.53 -0.25
N CYS A 100 -15.19 -0.22 -0.08
CA CYS A 100 -14.27 0.81 -0.54
C CYS A 100 -12.93 0.74 0.19
N ALA A 101 -12.95 0.50 1.51
CA ALA A 101 -11.73 0.31 2.30
C ALA A 101 -10.90 -0.88 1.77
N THR A 102 -11.57 -2.01 1.50
CA THR A 102 -10.92 -3.21 0.95
C THR A 102 -10.28 -2.92 -0.41
N LEU A 103 -11.01 -2.27 -1.32
CA LEU A 103 -10.49 -1.92 -2.64
C LEU A 103 -9.34 -0.91 -2.56
N ALA A 104 -9.43 0.10 -1.69
CA ALA A 104 -8.38 1.07 -1.45
C ALA A 104 -7.09 0.39 -0.97
N LYS A 105 -7.19 -0.54 -0.01
CA LYS A 105 -6.03 -1.32 0.47
C LYS A 105 -5.41 -2.18 -0.60
N LEU A 106 -6.22 -2.90 -1.39
CA LEU A 106 -5.70 -3.71 -2.50
C LEU A 106 -5.02 -2.82 -3.56
N TYR A 107 -5.63 -1.69 -3.90
CA TYR A 107 -5.07 -0.73 -4.83
C TYR A 107 -3.73 -0.17 -4.33
N HIS A 108 -3.70 0.34 -3.10
CA HIS A 108 -2.52 0.90 -2.46
C HIS A 108 -1.36 -0.09 -2.43
N ARG A 109 -1.62 -1.34 -2.01
CA ARG A 109 -0.60 -2.40 -1.98
C ARG A 109 -0.07 -2.76 -3.37
N CYS A 110 -0.92 -2.81 -4.38
CA CYS A 110 -0.46 -3.09 -5.75
C CYS A 110 0.33 -1.88 -6.31
N PHE A 111 -0.13 -0.65 -6.06
CA PHE A 111 0.52 0.56 -6.59
C PHE A 111 1.92 0.74 -5.99
N HIS A 112 2.02 0.62 -4.67
CA HIS A 112 3.26 0.76 -3.93
C HIS A 112 4.05 -0.56 -3.79
N MET A 113 3.79 -1.60 -4.60
CA MET A 113 4.38 -2.94 -4.40
C MET A 113 5.92 -2.91 -4.24
N LYS A 114 6.60 -2.20 -5.13
CA LYS A 114 8.07 -2.08 -5.11
C LYS A 114 8.57 -1.33 -3.86
N PHE A 115 7.88 -0.25 -3.52
CA PHE A 115 8.19 0.54 -2.33
C PHE A 115 8.01 -0.30 -1.05
N TYR A 116 6.89 -1.01 -0.92
CA TYR A 116 6.65 -1.91 0.21
C TYR A 116 7.67 -3.06 0.28
N LEU A 117 8.09 -3.61 -0.86
CA LEU A 117 9.13 -4.64 -0.90
C LEU A 117 10.48 -4.09 -0.40
N LEU A 118 10.85 -2.88 -0.81
CA LEU A 118 12.04 -2.19 -0.32
C LEU A 118 11.97 -2.01 1.19
N ARG A 119 10.89 -1.41 1.71
CA ARG A 119 10.70 -1.20 3.16
C ARG A 119 10.78 -2.50 3.95
N THR A 120 10.14 -3.57 3.46
CA THR A 120 10.20 -4.88 4.12
C THR A 120 11.63 -5.45 4.15
N CYS A 121 12.44 -5.17 3.12
CA CYS A 121 13.85 -5.56 3.11
C CYS A 121 14.67 -4.71 4.10
N GLU A 122 14.45 -3.39 4.12
CA GLU A 122 15.09 -2.47 5.08
C GLU A 122 14.83 -2.90 6.52
N ASP A 123 13.55 -3.09 6.89
CA ASP A 123 13.14 -3.54 8.23
C ASP A 123 13.81 -4.87 8.60
N LYS A 124 13.91 -5.79 7.63
CA LYS A 124 14.53 -7.10 7.88
C LYS A 124 16.04 -6.98 8.11
N LEU A 125 16.72 -6.15 7.34
CA LEU A 125 18.15 -5.90 7.48
C LEU A 125 18.43 -5.19 8.81
N GLU A 126 17.61 -4.21 9.20
CA GLU A 126 17.71 -3.52 10.49
C GLU A 126 17.52 -4.47 11.66
N THR A 127 16.50 -5.34 11.61
CA THR A 127 16.27 -6.37 12.62
C THR A 127 17.49 -7.28 12.79
N ILE A 128 18.03 -7.81 11.69
CA ILE A 128 19.20 -8.70 11.73
C ILE A 128 20.45 -7.94 12.21
N GLY A 129 20.62 -6.69 11.81
CA GLY A 129 21.74 -5.85 12.25
C GLY A 129 21.68 -5.56 13.75
N THR A 130 20.49 -5.33 14.30
CA THR A 130 20.27 -5.14 15.74
C THR A 130 20.53 -6.44 16.51
N GLU A 131 20.10 -7.59 15.99
CA GLU A 131 20.38 -8.91 16.57
C GLU A 131 21.87 -9.31 16.49
N HIS A 132 22.61 -8.76 15.52
CA HIS A 132 24.02 -9.08 15.28
C HIS A 132 24.89 -7.84 15.02
N PRO A 133 25.14 -6.98 16.02
CA PRO A 133 25.80 -5.67 15.83
C PRO A 133 27.25 -5.74 15.31
N HIS A 134 27.91 -6.89 15.45
CA HIS A 134 29.29 -7.09 15.00
C HIS A 134 29.40 -7.54 13.55
N ASN A 135 28.28 -7.87 12.90
CA ASN A 135 28.31 -8.29 11.50
C ASN A 135 28.49 -7.09 10.58
N THR A 136 29.24 -7.30 9.49
CA THR A 136 29.31 -6.33 8.40
C THR A 136 27.99 -6.26 7.63
N PRO A 137 27.69 -5.16 6.92
CA PRO A 137 26.49 -5.05 6.10
C PRO A 137 26.31 -6.20 5.09
N ASP A 138 27.39 -6.60 4.40
CA ASP A 138 27.34 -7.73 3.46
C ASP A 138 26.95 -9.03 4.16
N LYS A 139 27.42 -9.24 5.39
CA LYS A 139 27.08 -10.43 6.17
C LYS A 139 25.62 -10.43 6.59
N ILE A 140 25.07 -9.26 6.96
CA ILE A 140 23.65 -9.08 7.28
C ILE A 140 22.78 -9.42 6.06
N VAL A 141 23.16 -8.91 4.88
CA VAL A 141 22.48 -9.20 3.61
C VAL A 141 22.52 -10.70 3.30
N ASP A 142 23.67 -11.35 3.46
CA ASP A 142 23.80 -12.79 3.25
C ASP A 142 22.91 -13.62 4.19
N ILE A 143 22.77 -13.20 5.45
CA ILE A 143 21.86 -13.83 6.41
C ILE A 143 20.41 -13.66 5.93
N ALA A 144 20.01 -12.46 5.54
CA ALA A 144 18.66 -12.18 5.04
C ALA A 144 18.31 -13.02 3.81
N LYS A 145 19.25 -13.15 2.85
CA LYS A 145 19.09 -13.96 1.64
C LYS A 145 18.88 -15.45 1.93
N ARG A 146 19.35 -15.95 3.07
CA ARG A 146 19.17 -17.35 3.50
C ARG A 146 17.84 -17.59 4.25
N ARG A 147 17.11 -16.55 4.66
CA ARG A 147 15.83 -16.66 5.36
C ARG A 147 14.67 -16.96 4.40
N ARG A 148 14.62 -18.19 3.88
CA ARG A 148 13.60 -18.63 2.90
C ARG A 148 12.15 -18.47 3.39
N GLN A 149 11.88 -18.75 4.67
CA GLN A 149 10.53 -18.61 5.22
C GLN A 149 9.99 -17.18 5.11
N TRP A 150 10.84 -16.18 5.40
CA TRP A 150 10.49 -14.78 5.28
C TRP A 150 10.23 -14.38 3.82
N GLN A 151 11.08 -14.83 2.89
CA GLN A 151 10.87 -14.59 1.46
C GLN A 151 9.55 -15.20 0.98
N SER A 152 9.25 -16.43 1.38
CA SER A 152 7.98 -17.09 1.05
C SER A 152 6.77 -16.38 1.64
N GLN A 153 6.88 -15.76 2.83
CA GLN A 153 5.80 -14.95 3.41
C GLN A 153 5.45 -13.75 2.51
N ILE A 154 6.47 -13.00 2.06
CA ILE A 154 6.28 -11.85 1.16
C ILE A 154 5.64 -12.30 -0.16
N GLN A 155 6.16 -13.38 -0.77
CA GLN A 155 5.61 -13.93 -2.01
C GLN A 155 4.15 -14.34 -1.84
N ASN A 156 3.83 -15.07 -0.77
CA ASN A 156 2.47 -15.52 -0.50
C ASN A 156 1.52 -14.35 -0.25
N GLU A 157 1.99 -13.27 0.39
CA GLU A 157 1.19 -12.08 0.61
C GLU A 157 0.72 -11.46 -0.72
N TYR A 158 1.64 -11.22 -1.65
CA TYR A 158 1.28 -10.66 -2.96
C TYR A 158 0.46 -11.63 -3.82
N CYS A 159 0.79 -12.93 -3.81
CA CYS A 159 -0.05 -13.94 -4.45
C CYS A 159 -1.49 -13.91 -3.91
N ASN A 160 -1.67 -13.72 -2.60
CA ASN A 160 -3.00 -13.63 -1.98
C ASN A 160 -3.70 -12.31 -2.35
N ILE A 161 -2.99 -11.20 -2.45
CA ILE A 161 -3.53 -9.92 -2.94
C ILE A 161 -4.06 -10.10 -4.37
N TRP A 162 -3.26 -10.64 -5.28
CA TRP A 162 -3.66 -10.85 -6.67
C TRP A 162 -4.87 -11.80 -6.80
N LYS A 163 -4.89 -12.89 -6.03
CA LYS A 163 -6.07 -13.78 -5.95
C LYS A 163 -7.32 -13.06 -5.45
N LYS A 164 -7.20 -12.18 -4.44
CA LYS A 164 -8.32 -11.37 -3.96
C LYS A 164 -8.81 -10.43 -5.06
N VAL A 165 -7.91 -9.82 -5.82
CA VAL A 165 -8.27 -8.97 -6.96
C VAL A 165 -9.05 -9.76 -8.02
N ASP A 166 -8.59 -10.95 -8.37
CA ASP A 166 -9.26 -11.82 -9.33
C ASP A 166 -10.66 -12.27 -8.87
N ALA A 167 -10.82 -12.53 -7.58
CA ALA A 167 -12.09 -12.97 -6.99
C ALA A 167 -13.16 -11.86 -6.89
N ILE A 168 -12.79 -10.58 -7.03
CA ILE A 168 -13.77 -9.49 -7.06
C ILE A 168 -14.66 -9.69 -8.31
N SER A 169 -15.92 -10.03 -8.09
CA SER A 169 -16.89 -10.26 -9.16
C SER A 169 -17.35 -8.94 -9.79
N VAL A 170 -17.58 -8.95 -11.10
CA VAL A 170 -18.26 -7.85 -11.81
C VAL A 170 -19.75 -7.97 -11.47
N LYS A 171 -20.28 -6.99 -10.75
CA LYS A 171 -21.74 -6.79 -10.64
C LYS A 171 -22.16 -5.77 -11.67
#